data_AF-A0A2H3CL56-F1
#
_entry.id   AF-A0A2H3CL56-F1
#
_cell.length_a   1.000
_cell.length_b   1.000
_cell.length_c   1.000
_cell.angle_alpha   90.00
_cell.angle_beta   90.00
_cell.angle_gamma   90.00
#
_symmetry.space_group_name_H-M   'P 1'
#
loop_
_entity.id
_entity.type
_entity.pdbx_description
1 polymer ?
#
loop_
_entity_poly.entity_id
_entity_poly.type
_entity_poly.pdbx_seq_one_letter_code
_entity_poly.pdbx_strand_id
1 'polypeptide(L)' 'QKEKARKLIAKIVNVLGVKMEIGSPFVCSYLLGMPDCYTNKKSAVCFWQNYVSYAR' A
#
# COMPACT_ATOMS: atom_id res chain seq x y z
N GLN A 1 -10.24 0.27 -29.12
CA GLN A 1 -8.93 0.78 -28.62
C GLN A 1 -8.88 0.86 -27.10
N LYS A 2 -9.85 1.49 -26.43
CA LYS A 2 -9.92 1.58 -24.95
C LYS A 2 -9.73 0.24 -24.23
N GLU A 3 -10.35 -0.84 -24.73
CA GLU A 3 -10.24 -2.17 -24.11
C GLU A 3 -8.83 -2.80 -24.21
N LYS A 4 -8.09 -2.50 -25.29
CA LYS A 4 -6.69 -2.96 -25.44
C LYS A 4 -5.78 -2.23 -24.44
N ALA A 5 -5.97 -0.91 -24.31
CA ALA A 5 -5.26 -0.10 -23.33
C ALA A 5 -5.56 -0.54 -21.88
N ARG A 6 -6.84 -0.80 -21.56
CA ARG A 6 -7.25 -1.32 -20.25
C ARG A 6 -6.56 -2.63 -19.89
N LYS A 7 -6.51 -3.57 -20.83
CA LYS A 7 -5.82 -4.87 -20.64
C LYS A 7 -4.31 -4.70 -20.45
N LEU A 8 -3.69 -3.76 -21.16
CA LEU A 8 -2.26 -3.47 -21.02
C LEU A 8 -1.94 -2.88 -19.65
N ILE A 9 -2.70 -1.89 -19.19
CA ILE A 9 -2.55 -1.29 -17.86
C ILE A 9 -2.79 -2.34 -16.77
N ALA A 10 -3.82 -3.18 -16.89
CA ALA A 10 -4.09 -4.24 -15.93
C ALA A 10 -2.93 -5.25 -15.80
N LYS A 11 -2.29 -5.61 -16.92
CA LYS A 11 -1.09 -6.46 -16.90
C LYS A 11 0.08 -5.79 -16.18
N ILE A 12 0.33 -4.50 -16.45
CA ILE A 12 1.39 -3.74 -15.78
C ILE A 12 1.15 -3.70 -14.27
N VAL A 13 -0.06 -3.31 -13.86
CA VAL A 13 -0.43 -3.20 -12.44
C VAL A 13 -0.32 -4.54 -11.73
N ASN A 14 -0.74 -5.65 -12.36
CA ASN A 14 -0.64 -6.98 -11.77
C ASN A 14 0.83 -7.43 -11.58
N VAL A 15 1.70 -7.15 -12.54
CA VAL A 15 3.14 -7.48 -12.43
C VAL A 15 3.81 -6.64 -11.33
N LEU A 16 3.50 -5.34 -11.27
CA LEU A 16 4.05 -4.43 -10.26
C LEU A 16 3.54 -4.76 -8.86
N GLY A 17 2.26 -5.08 -8.71
CA GLY A 17 1.68 -5.42 -7.42
C GLY A 17 2.33 -6.67 -6.79
N VAL A 18 2.61 -7.69 -7.61
CA VAL A 18 3.35 -8.89 -7.15
C VAL A 18 4.80 -8.55 -6.80
N LYS A 19 5.48 -7.73 -7.61
CA LYS A 19 6.90 -7.40 -7.40
C LYS A 19 7.15 -6.48 -6.21
N MET A 20 6.23 -5.58 -5.93
CA MET A 20 6.39 -4.59 -4.87
C MET A 20 5.68 -4.99 -3.58
N GLU A 21 4.93 -6.10 -3.57
CA GLU A 21 4.06 -6.53 -2.46
C GLU A 21 3.00 -5.48 -2.09
N ILE A 22 2.61 -4.66 -3.05
CA ILE A 22 1.67 -3.56 -2.86
C ILE A 22 0.39 -3.82 -3.67
N GLY A 23 -0.76 -3.45 -3.10
CA GLY A 23 -2.05 -3.61 -3.76
C GLY A 23 -2.14 -2.87 -5.10
N SER A 24 -2.84 -3.50 -6.05
CA SER A 24 -3.18 -2.94 -7.38
C SER A 24 -3.73 -1.49 -7.34
N PRO A 25 -4.60 -1.11 -6.38
CA PRO A 25 -5.07 0.28 -6.25
C PRO A 25 -3.95 1.29 -5.96
N PHE A 26 -2.96 0.90 -5.17
CA PHE A 26 -1.87 1.79 -4.76
C PHE A 26 -0.83 1.95 -5.86
N VAL A 27 -0.54 0.88 -6.61
CA VAL A 27 0.25 0.97 -7.85
C VAL A 27 -0.41 1.91 -8.87
N CYS A 28 -1.74 1.85 -9.01
CA CYS A 28 -2.49 2.76 -9.88
C CYS A 28 -2.35 4.23 -9.42
N SER A 29 -2.33 4.47 -8.10
CA SER A 29 -2.10 5.80 -7.53
C SER A 29 -0.76 6.41 -7.96
N TYR A 30 0.31 5.60 -7.94
CA TYR A 30 1.62 6.02 -8.48
C TYR A 30 1.60 6.29 -9.98
N LEU A 31 0.94 5.43 -10.77
CA LEU A 31 0.81 5.64 -12.22
C LEU A 31 0.04 6.92 -12.57
N LEU A 32 -0.87 7.34 -11.70
CA LEU A 32 -1.63 8.59 -11.82
C LEU A 32 -0.89 9.80 -11.23
N GLY A 33 0.32 9.62 -10.69
CA GLY A 33 1.12 10.70 -10.09
C GLY A 33 0.49 11.28 -8.82
N MET A 34 -0.34 10.52 -8.13
CA MET A 34 -0.89 10.96 -6.85
C MET A 34 0.21 10.94 -5.78
N PRO A 35 0.30 11.98 -4.94
CA PRO A 35 1.29 12.01 -3.85
C PRO A 35 1.01 10.90 -2.83
N ASP A 36 2.06 10.19 -2.41
CA ASP A 36 2.01 9.21 -1.33
C ASP A 36 1.97 9.93 0.02
N CYS A 37 0.82 10.52 0.35
CA CYS A 37 0.64 11.36 1.56
C CYS A 37 0.74 10.61 2.90
N TYR A 38 1.38 9.43 2.99
CA TYR A 38 1.49 8.65 4.23
C TYR A 38 2.76 8.94 5.06
N THR A 39 3.65 9.81 4.58
CA THR A 39 4.96 10.04 5.22
C THR A 39 4.95 11.09 6.34
N ASN A 40 3.80 11.73 6.62
CA ASN A 40 3.72 12.76 7.67
C ASN A 40 3.68 12.19 9.11
N LYS A 41 3.68 10.86 9.27
CA LYS A 41 3.65 10.25 10.60
C LYS A 41 4.67 9.14 10.66
N LYS A 42 5.72 9.33 11.47
CA LYS A 42 6.58 8.22 11.89
C LYS A 42 5.70 7.32 12.75
N SER A 43 5.39 6.12 12.26
CA SER A 43 4.73 5.10 13.06
C SER A 43 5.60 4.84 14.29
N ALA A 44 5.17 5.33 15.45
CA ALA A 44 5.84 5.02 16.71
C ALA A 44 5.78 3.51 16.91
N VAL A 45 6.89 2.91 17.33
CA VAL A 45 6.93 1.47 17.66
C VAL A 45 5.97 1.25 18.82
N CYS A 46 4.80 0.70 18.52
CA CYS A 46 3.82 0.31 19.53
C CYS A 46 4.27 -1.04 20.11
N PHE A 47 4.93 -1.02 21.26
CA PHE A 47 5.06 -2.22 22.07
C PHE A 47 3.73 -2.42 22.80
N TRP A 48 3.05 -3.54 22.52
CA TRP A 48 1.90 -3.97 23.30
C TRP A 48 2.35 -4.12 24.76
N GLN A 49 1.94 -3.19 25.61
CA GLN A 49 2.17 -3.31 27.05
C GLN A 49 1.30 -4.46 27.56
N ASN A 50 1.91 -5.43 28.26
CA ASN A 50 1.16 -6.51 28.88
C ASN A 50 0.19 -5.92 29.91
N TYR A 51 -1.09 -6.25 29.80
CA TYR A 51 -2.20 -5.66 30.58
C TYR A 51 -2.19 -5.98 32.09
N VAL A 52 -1.24 -6.76 32.61
CA VAL A 52 -1.31 -7.22 34.01
C VAL A 52 -0.05 -6.90 34.79
N SER A 53 -0.13 -5.85 35.61
CA SER A 53 0.78 -5.62 36.74
C SER A 53 0.09 -4.86 37.88
N TYR A 54 -1.19 -5.15 38.16
CA TYR A 54 -1.85 -4.64 39.37
C TYR A 54 -2.81 -5.68 39.96
N ALA A 55 -2.24 -6.78 40.45
CA ALA A 55 -2.87 -7.65 41.42
C ALA A 55 -1.74 -8.21 42.30
N ARG A 56 -1.25 -7.37 43.21
CA ARG A 56 -0.48 -7.82 44.37
C ARG A 56 -1.23 -7.38 45.61
#